data_AF-A0A6C0DU14-F1
#
_entry.id   AF-A0A6C0DU14-F1
#
_cell.length_a   1.000
_cell.length_b   1.000
_cell.length_c   1.000
_cell.angle_alpha   90.00
_cell.angle_beta   90.00
_cell.angle_gamma   90.00
#
_symmetry.space_group_name_H-M   'P 1'
#
loop_
_entity.id
_entity.type
_entity.pdbx_description
1 polymer ?
#
loop_
_entity_poly.entity_id
_entity_poly.type
_entity_poly.pdbx_seq_one_letter_code
_entity_poly.pdbx_strand_id
1 'polypeptide(L)'
;MRTIKKKYQKKSKTQKRFLFNPDNPKKSFDVYIDKNPNDTIPIKYTTLQDVKDTILKLEKLYKSKKYTHKRIWQVGMIMKVRLNVLKNKKLEQYNLSNKYFKFLGNRTKLDENERYKSVFKF
;
A
#
# COMPACT_ATOMS: atom_id res chain seq x y z
N MET A 1 30.61 -20.84 41.27
CA MET A 1 30.22 -20.21 39.98
C MET A 1 28.78 -20.61 39.63
N ARG A 2 27.81 -19.68 39.66
CA ARG A 2 26.41 -19.96 39.27
C ARG A 2 26.24 -19.66 37.79
N THR A 3 26.00 -20.67 36.96
CA THR A 3 25.77 -20.53 35.51
C THR A 3 24.32 -20.14 35.23
N ILE A 4 24.12 -18.92 34.71
CA ILE A 4 22.81 -18.42 34.28
C ILE A 4 22.47 -19.03 32.92
N LYS A 5 21.63 -20.07 32.90
CA LYS A 5 21.08 -20.61 31.65
C LYS A 5 20.06 -19.63 31.06
N LYS A 6 20.44 -18.89 30.01
CA LYS A 6 19.52 -18.04 29.22
C LYS A 6 18.44 -18.93 28.57
N LYS A 7 17.20 -18.77 29.03
CA LYS A 7 16.01 -19.41 28.45
C LYS A 7 15.71 -18.76 27.09
N TYR A 8 15.96 -19.48 25.99
CA TYR A 8 15.58 -19.02 24.66
C TYR A 8 14.05 -19.02 24.52
N GLN A 9 13.43 -17.84 24.46
CA GLN A 9 12.02 -17.71 24.14
C GLN A 9 11.79 -18.07 22.66
N LYS A 10 11.08 -19.18 22.39
CA LYS A 10 10.58 -19.50 21.05
C LYS A 10 9.64 -18.38 20.59
N LYS A 11 10.08 -17.55 19.64
CA LYS A 11 9.19 -16.60 18.95
C LYS A 11 8.03 -17.41 18.33
N SER A 12 6.80 -17.13 18.76
CA SER A 12 5.60 -17.71 18.15
C SER A 12 5.59 -17.36 16.65
N LYS A 13 5.58 -18.36 15.77
CA LYS A 13 5.43 -18.13 14.33
C LYS A 13 4.11 -17.39 14.10
N THR A 14 4.18 -16.17 13.59
CA THR A 14 2.99 -15.46 13.11
C THR A 14 2.32 -16.31 12.04
N GLN A 15 1.02 -16.59 12.19
CA GLN A 15 0.26 -17.31 11.17
C GLN A 15 0.42 -16.60 9.82
N LYS A 16 0.93 -17.32 8.82
CA LYS A 16 1.02 -16.82 7.44
C LYS A 16 -0.40 -16.62 6.92
N ARG A 17 -0.84 -15.37 6.80
CA ARG A 17 -2.14 -15.02 6.22
C ARG A 17 -1.94 -14.85 4.73
N PHE A 18 -2.62 -15.68 3.93
CA PHE A 18 -2.56 -15.60 2.48
C PHE A 18 -3.38 -14.40 2.01
N LEU A 19 -2.83 -13.61 1.08
CA LEU A 19 -3.55 -12.51 0.45
C LEU A 19 -4.74 -13.03 -0.38
N PHE A 20 -4.53 -14.18 -1.03
CA PHE A 20 -5.52 -14.94 -1.77
C PHE A 20 -5.20 -16.42 -1.58
N ASN A 21 -6.17 -17.19 -1.10
CA ASN A 21 -6.09 -18.64 -0.96
C ASN A 21 -7.06 -19.28 -1.97
N PRO A 22 -6.55 -19.91 -3.05
CA PRO A 22 -7.38 -20.48 -4.10
C PRO A 22 -8.24 -21.64 -3.60
N ASP A 23 -7.75 -22.43 -2.63
CA ASP A 23 -8.42 -23.62 -2.12
C ASP A 23 -9.50 -23.28 -1.08
N ASN A 24 -9.37 -22.13 -0.40
CA ASN A 24 -10.36 -21.66 0.55
C ASN A 24 -10.45 -20.13 0.56
N PRO A 25 -11.37 -19.54 -0.22
CA PRO A 25 -11.54 -18.11 -0.31
C PRO A 25 -11.77 -17.43 1.04
N LYS A 26 -12.44 -18.08 2.01
CA LYS A 26 -12.69 -17.55 3.37
C LYS A 26 -11.43 -17.42 4.23
N LYS A 27 -10.34 -18.10 3.87
CA LYS A 27 -9.00 -17.94 4.48
C LYS A 27 -8.18 -16.83 3.83
N SER A 28 -8.67 -16.24 2.74
CA SER A 28 -8.03 -15.09 2.10
C SER A 28 -8.18 -13.87 3.00
N PHE A 29 -7.13 -13.07 3.06
CA PHE A 29 -7.19 -11.78 3.75
C PHE A 29 -8.14 -10.86 2.99
N ASP A 30 -9.26 -10.47 3.61
CA ASP A 30 -10.12 -9.46 3.03
C ASP A 30 -9.38 -8.11 3.07
N VAL A 31 -8.88 -7.72 1.90
CA VAL A 31 -8.19 -6.45 1.68
C VAL A 31 -9.10 -5.26 2.02
N TYR A 32 -10.42 -5.48 2.13
CA TYR A 32 -11.45 -4.46 2.29
C TYR A 32 -12.03 -4.33 3.71
N ILE A 33 -11.56 -5.08 4.71
CA ILE A 33 -11.98 -4.86 6.10
C ILE A 33 -11.12 -3.76 6.71
N ASP A 34 -11.60 -2.52 6.61
CA ASP A 34 -11.07 -1.43 7.40
C ASP A 34 -11.46 -1.67 8.86
N LYS A 35 -10.47 -1.81 9.75
CA LYS A 35 -10.71 -2.01 11.19
C LYS A 35 -10.86 -0.68 11.93
N ASN A 36 -10.54 0.44 11.29
CA ASN A 36 -10.61 1.77 11.89
C ASN A 36 -11.02 2.82 10.83
N PRO A 37 -12.24 3.39 10.91
CA PRO A 37 -12.73 4.36 9.93
C PRO A 37 -11.89 5.64 9.84
N ASN A 38 -11.08 5.94 10.87
CA ASN A 38 -10.18 7.10 10.87
C ASN A 38 -9.01 6.97 9.88
N ASP A 39 -8.64 5.74 9.48
CA ASP A 39 -7.54 5.48 8.55
C ASP A 39 -7.97 5.49 7.08
N THR A 40 -9.29 5.61 6.82
CA THR A 40 -9.85 5.55 5.46
C THR A 40 -9.46 6.79 4.65
N ILE A 41 -8.84 6.59 3.49
CA ILE A 41 -8.57 7.65 2.51
C ILE A 41 -9.48 7.43 1.31
N PRO A 42 -10.44 8.32 1.02
CA PRO A 42 -11.31 8.14 -0.14
C PRO A 42 -10.52 8.35 -1.43
N ILE A 43 -10.71 7.42 -2.38
CA ILE A 43 -10.03 7.33 -3.68
C ILE A 43 -11.07 7.55 -4.76
N LYS A 44 -10.83 8.51 -5.66
CA LYS A 44 -11.57 8.62 -6.92
C LYS A 44 -10.68 8.16 -8.06
N TYR A 45 -11.21 7.38 -8.99
CA TYR A 45 -10.43 6.84 -10.11
C TYR A 45 -11.28 6.70 -11.38
N THR A 46 -12.37 7.46 -11.47
CA THR A 46 -13.32 7.37 -12.58
C THR A 46 -12.73 8.00 -13.84
N THR A 47 -12.19 9.20 -13.72
CA THR A 47 -11.54 9.93 -14.83
C THR A 47 -10.02 9.93 -14.68
N LEU A 48 -9.30 10.32 -15.74
CA LEU A 48 -7.85 10.50 -15.65
C LEU A 48 -7.48 11.59 -14.64
N GLN A 49 -8.28 12.66 -14.59
CA GLN A 49 -8.09 13.76 -13.63
C GLN A 49 -8.29 13.28 -12.19
N ASP A 50 -9.30 12.45 -11.92
CA ASP A 50 -9.51 11.87 -10.59
C ASP A 50 -8.29 11.07 -10.10
N VAL A 51 -7.65 10.33 -11.02
CA VAL A 51 -6.43 9.58 -10.68
C VAL A 51 -5.28 10.53 -10.37
N LYS A 52 -5.09 11.58 -11.18
CA LYS A 52 -4.07 12.62 -10.91
C LYS A 52 -4.30 13.29 -9.55
N ASP A 53 -5.53 13.72 -9.28
CA ASP A 53 -5.90 14.40 -8.04
C ASP A 53 -5.75 13.48 -6.83
N THR A 54 -6.11 12.20 -6.97
CA THR A 54 -5.89 11.20 -5.93
C THR A 54 -4.40 11.01 -5.65
N ILE A 55 -3.56 10.93 -6.67
CA ILE A 55 -2.09 10.84 -6.51
C ILE A 55 -1.56 12.08 -5.79
N LEU A 56 -1.96 13.28 -6.20
CA LEU A 56 -1.56 14.54 -5.55
C LEU A 56 -1.98 14.58 -4.07
N LYS A 57 -3.21 14.14 -3.78
CA LYS A 57 -3.72 14.01 -2.42
C LYS A 57 -2.88 13.04 -1.59
N LEU A 58 -2.54 11.87 -2.12
CA LEU A 58 -1.70 10.89 -1.44
C LEU A 58 -0.29 11.43 -1.16
N GLU A 59 0.30 12.13 -2.13
CA GLU A 59 1.61 12.78 -1.92
C GLU A 59 1.53 13.86 -0.85
N LYS A 60 0.50 14.73 -0.87
CA LYS A 60 0.30 15.74 0.18
C LYS A 60 0.16 15.11 1.57
N LEU A 61 -0.64 14.05 1.69
CA LEU A 61 -0.85 13.30 2.93
C LEU A 61 0.45 12.66 3.45
N TYR A 62 1.28 12.15 2.54
CA TYR A 62 2.59 11.61 2.88
C TYR A 62 3.55 12.71 3.37
N LYS A 63 3.70 13.79 2.60
CA LYS A 63 4.65 14.88 2.88
C LYS A 63 4.31 15.65 4.14
N SER A 64 3.03 15.77 4.46
CA SER A 64 2.55 16.35 5.74
C SER A 64 2.73 15.41 6.94
N LYS A 65 3.33 14.23 6.76
CA LYS A 65 3.50 13.19 7.79
C LYS A 65 2.19 12.67 8.40
N LYS A 66 1.03 13.00 7.81
CA LYS A 66 -0.28 12.51 8.27
C LYS A 66 -0.40 11.00 8.13
N TYR A 67 0.20 10.41 7.09
CA TYR A 67 0.22 8.96 6.89
C TYR A 67 1.62 8.46 6.59
N THR A 68 1.93 7.27 7.11
CA THR A 68 3.19 6.58 6.81
C THR A 68 3.25 6.13 5.35
N HIS A 69 4.47 5.98 4.83
CA HIS A 69 4.68 5.48 3.47
C HIS A 69 3.98 4.13 3.21
N LYS A 70 3.95 3.26 4.23
CA LYS A 70 3.26 1.95 4.16
C LYS A 70 1.77 2.11 3.84
N ARG A 71 1.08 3.06 4.48
CA ARG A 71 -0.35 3.32 4.22
C ARG A 71 -0.58 3.85 2.81
N ILE A 72 0.25 4.80 2.37
CA ILE A 72 0.19 5.35 1.02
C ILE A 72 0.42 4.26 -0.04
N TRP A 73 1.39 3.37 0.20
CA TRP A 73 1.68 2.22 -0.66
C TRP A 73 0.49 1.25 -0.77
N GLN A 74 -0.18 0.95 0.34
CA GLN A 74 -1.41 0.13 0.35
C GLN A 74 -2.53 0.77 -0.49
N VAL A 75 -2.76 2.08 -0.32
CA VAL A 75 -3.80 2.79 -1.07
C VAL A 75 -3.48 2.83 -2.56
N GLY A 76 -2.21 3.07 -2.93
CA GLY A 76 -1.74 2.98 -4.31
C GLY A 76 -1.91 1.58 -4.91
N MET A 77 -1.67 0.52 -4.12
CA MET A 77 -1.92 -0.86 -4.53
C MET A 77 -3.40 -1.11 -4.82
N ILE A 78 -4.30 -0.66 -3.94
CA ILE A 78 -5.76 -0.81 -4.13
C ILE A 78 -6.22 -0.09 -5.40
N MET A 79 -5.77 1.16 -5.61
CA MET A 79 -6.07 1.93 -6.81
C MET A 79 -5.64 1.18 -8.08
N LYS A 80 -4.42 0.62 -8.09
CA LYS A 80 -3.90 -0.17 -9.22
C LYS A 80 -4.72 -1.43 -9.46
N VAL A 81 -5.08 -2.17 -8.42
CA VAL A 81 -5.84 -3.43 -8.53
C VAL A 81 -7.24 -3.16 -9.07
N ARG A 82 -7.93 -2.14 -8.55
CA ARG A 82 -9.26 -1.73 -9.05
C ARG A 82 -9.23 -1.34 -10.52
N LEU A 83 -8.24 -0.54 -10.93
CA LEU A 83 -8.05 -0.16 -12.33
C LEU A 83 -7.59 -1.31 -13.22
N ASN A 84 -6.89 -2.30 -12.68
CA ASN A 84 -6.47 -3.49 -13.43
C ASN A 84 -7.68 -4.32 -13.91
N VAL A 85 -8.71 -4.46 -13.07
CA VAL A 85 -9.96 -5.13 -13.45
C VAL A 85 -10.66 -4.38 -14.59
N LEU A 86 -10.52 -3.05 -14.63
CA LEU A 86 -11.13 -2.19 -15.64
C LEU A 86 -10.19 -1.83 -16.80
N LYS A 87 -9.03 -2.48 -16.90
CA LYS A 87 -7.95 -2.10 -17.82
C LYS A 87 -8.40 -2.03 -19.29
N ASN A 88 -9.29 -2.92 -19.70
CA ASN A 88 -9.84 -2.96 -21.07
C ASN A 88 -10.65 -1.71 -21.42
N LYS A 89 -11.22 -1.02 -20.42
CA LYS A 89 -12.03 0.20 -20.59
C LYS A 89 -11.32 1.48 -20.17
N LYS A 90 -10.33 1.38 -19.27
CA LYS A 90 -9.66 2.50 -18.58
C LYS A 90 -8.14 2.34 -18.60
N LEU A 91 -7.59 2.16 -19.80
CA LEU A 91 -6.17 1.84 -19.98
C LEU A 91 -5.24 2.97 -19.50
N GLU A 92 -5.57 4.23 -19.79
CA GLU A 92 -4.76 5.37 -19.40
C GLU A 92 -4.72 5.55 -17.87
N GLN A 93 -5.87 5.44 -17.22
CA GLN A 93 -5.99 5.50 -15.76
C GLN A 93 -5.17 4.38 -15.12
N TYR A 94 -5.29 3.15 -15.65
CA TYR A 94 -4.50 2.02 -15.20
C TYR A 94 -3.00 2.28 -15.36
N ASN A 95 -2.56 2.79 -16.51
CA ASN A 95 -1.16 3.07 -16.78
C ASN A 95 -0.58 4.10 -15.80
N LEU A 96 -1.31 5.19 -15.54
CA LEU A 96 -0.91 6.21 -14.58
C LEU A 96 -0.85 5.64 -13.15
N SER A 97 -1.88 4.91 -12.73
CA SER A 97 -1.89 4.26 -11.41
C SER A 97 -0.77 3.24 -11.25
N ASN A 98 -0.44 2.49 -12.31
CA ASN A 98 0.65 1.52 -12.30
C ASN A 98 2.03 2.20 -12.26
N LYS A 99 2.20 3.31 -13.00
CA LYS A 99 3.40 4.16 -12.92
C LYS A 99 3.62 4.68 -11.49
N TYR A 100 2.57 5.18 -10.85
CA TYR A 100 2.63 5.64 -9.46
C TYR A 100 2.94 4.49 -8.48
N PHE A 101 2.31 3.33 -8.64
CA PHE A 101 2.57 2.16 -7.80
C PHE A 101 4.04 1.69 -7.89
N LYS A 102 4.60 1.64 -9.10
CA LYS A 102 6.03 1.33 -9.32
C LYS A 102 6.94 2.36 -8.64
N PHE A 103 6.62 3.64 -8.75
CA PHE A 103 7.35 4.71 -8.07
C PHE A 103 7.35 4.51 -6.55
N LEU A 104 6.20 4.21 -5.95
CA LEU A 104 6.10 3.92 -4.52
C LEU A 104 6.93 2.68 -4.13
N GLY A 105 6.99 1.66 -4.98
CA GLY A 105 7.85 0.47 -4.77
C GLY A 105 9.35 0.74 -4.89
N ASN A 106 9.77 1.73 -5.68
CA ASN A 106 11.17 2.18 -5.67
C ASN A 106 11.46 3.03 -4.43
N ARG A 107 10.51 3.88 -4.05
CA ARG A 107 10.58 4.74 -2.86
C ARG A 107 10.72 3.94 -1.56
N THR A 108 10.20 2.71 -1.45
CA THR A 108 10.43 1.87 -0.27
C THR A 108 11.90 1.50 -0.05
N LYS A 109 12.73 1.53 -1.10
CA LYS A 109 14.15 1.15 -1.04
C LYS A 109 15.05 2.29 -0.57
N LEU A 110 14.54 3.52 -0.59
CA LEU A 110 15.28 4.71 -0.17
C LEU A 110 15.33 4.82 1.36
N ASP A 111 16.38 5.49 1.84
CA ASP A 111 16.45 5.97 3.22
C ASP A 111 15.31 6.94 3.53
N GLU A 112 14.94 7.09 4.80
CA GLU A 112 13.81 7.92 5.22
C GLU A 112 13.92 9.36 4.73
N ASN A 113 15.10 9.98 4.83
CA ASN A 113 15.30 11.36 4.40
C ASN A 113 15.13 11.53 2.88
N GLU A 114 15.72 10.62 2.11
CA GLU A 114 15.58 10.60 0.65
C GLU A 114 14.14 10.30 0.22
N ARG A 115 13.45 9.43 0.95
CA ARG A 115 12.06 9.09 0.72
C ARG A 115 11.17 10.33 0.80
N TYR A 116 11.38 11.19 1.79
CA TYR A 116 10.66 12.45 1.95
C TYR A 116 11.06 13.52 0.93
N LYS A 117 12.21 13.41 0.27
CA LYS A 117 12.61 14.31 -0.83
C LYS A 117 12.10 13.85 -2.19
N SER A 118 11.92 12.54 -2.41
CA SER A 118 11.48 11.99 -3.70
C SER A 118 10.12 12.53 -4.16
N VAL A 119 9.99 12.94 -5.42
CA VAL A 119 8.75 13.50 -5.99
C VAL A 119 8.30 12.65 -7.17
N PHE A 120 6.99 12.35 -7.22
CA PHE A 120 6.41 11.68 -8.38
C PHE A 120 6.30 12.62 -9.58
N LYS A 121 6.69 12.14 -10.76
CA LYS A 121 6.53 12.87 -12.03
C LYS A 121 5.48 12.15 -12.89
N PHE A 122 4.50 12.92 -13.37
CA PHE A 122 3.38 12.43 -14.18
C PHE A 122 3.83 11.85 -15.52
#